data_AF-U5QBU3-F1
#
_entry.id   AF-U5QBU3-F1
#
_cell.length_a   1.000
_cell.length_b   1.000
_cell.length_c   1.000
_cell.angle_alpha   90.00
_cell.angle_beta   90.00
_cell.angle_gamma   90.00
#
_symmetry.space_group_name_H-M   'P 1'
#
loop_
_entity.id
_entity.type
_entity.pdbx_description
1 polymer ?
#
loop_
_entity_poly.entity_id
_entity_poly.type
_entity_poly.pdbx_seq_one_letter_code
_entity_poly.pdbx_strand_id
1 'polypeptide(L)'
;MKKIFFLLLIFPLTLFSQTHEITSLPNIFTYKGEELRTIIKANQSIVKISDVEINAIIKTLDGRKEEKNKLIDKIQKSIPVDKDGKPIGKANPEFIGQYNAIVIEVSDSILELLGEKRFRQFRRLIIDDQEKKNAESVRKALEARKRKK
;
A
#
# COMPACT_ATOMS: atom_id res chain seq x y z
N MET A 1 41.64 -13.19 7.42
CA MET A 1 41.68 -11.75 7.10
C MET A 1 40.65 -11.44 6.02
N LYS A 2 40.06 -10.24 6.11
CA LYS A 2 39.06 -9.58 5.23
C LYS A 2 39.37 -9.75 3.72
N LYS A 3 38.45 -9.69 2.75
CA LYS A 3 37.50 -8.60 2.44
C LYS A 3 36.38 -9.02 1.49
N ILE A 4 35.27 -8.32 1.68
CA ILE A 4 34.08 -8.11 0.83
C ILE A 4 34.45 -7.66 -0.59
N PHE A 5 33.67 -8.08 -1.58
CA PHE A 5 33.23 -7.20 -2.68
C PHE A 5 31.76 -7.46 -3.02
N PHE A 6 30.91 -6.77 -2.27
CA PHE A 6 29.64 -6.22 -2.74
C PHE A 6 29.97 -5.24 -3.87
N LEU A 7 29.29 -5.29 -5.01
CA LEU A 7 28.70 -4.12 -5.67
C LEU A 7 28.10 -4.48 -7.04
N LEU A 8 26.84 -4.04 -7.21
CA LEU A 8 26.28 -3.46 -8.44
C LEU A 8 26.04 -4.37 -9.63
N LEU A 9 24.91 -5.06 -9.61
CA LEU A 9 24.11 -5.31 -10.82
C LEU A 9 22.63 -5.00 -10.56
N ILE A 10 22.40 -3.87 -9.87
CA ILE A 10 21.08 -3.25 -9.73
C ILE A 10 21.24 -1.83 -10.27
N PHE A 11 21.16 -1.69 -11.60
CA PHE A 11 20.70 -0.52 -12.37
C PHE A 11 21.26 -0.62 -13.79
N PRO A 12 20.38 -0.60 -14.81
CA PRO A 12 19.56 0.59 -15.06
C PRO A 12 18.09 0.24 -15.29
N LEU A 13 17.26 0.43 -14.26
CA LEU A 13 15.79 0.47 -14.37
C LEU A 13 15.22 1.84 -13.93
N THR A 14 16.08 2.80 -13.60
CA THR A 14 15.68 4.04 -12.92
C THR A 14 15.49 5.25 -13.77
N LEU A 15 15.72 5.18 -15.07
CA LEU A 15 15.53 6.35 -15.92
C LEU A 15 14.18 6.37 -16.65
N PHE A 16 13.36 5.32 -16.53
CA PHE A 16 12.01 5.29 -17.11
C PHE A 16 10.85 5.09 -16.09
N SER A 17 11.16 4.92 -14.80
CA SER A 17 10.14 4.75 -13.72
C SER A 17 9.84 6.04 -12.93
N GLN A 18 10.61 7.12 -13.12
CA GLN A 18 10.65 8.23 -12.16
C GLN A 18 9.56 9.31 -12.31
N THR A 19 8.70 9.28 -13.34
CA THR A 19 7.68 10.33 -13.50
C THR A 19 6.27 9.95 -13.01
N HIS A 20 6.01 8.67 -12.68
CA HIS A 20 4.68 8.23 -12.21
C HIS A 20 4.65 7.62 -10.79
N GLU A 21 5.78 7.48 -10.10
CA GLU A 21 5.82 6.79 -8.79
C GLU A 21 5.57 7.68 -7.55
N ILE A 22 5.60 9.01 -7.67
CA ILE A 22 5.54 9.91 -6.49
C ILE A 22 4.12 10.06 -5.94
N THR A 23 3.08 9.84 -6.76
CA THR A 23 1.69 10.10 -6.35
C THR A 23 0.99 8.90 -5.72
N SER A 24 1.50 7.67 -5.80
CA SER A 24 0.75 6.53 -5.24
C SER A 24 0.82 6.44 -3.72
N LEU A 25 -0.34 6.20 -3.09
CA LEU A 25 -0.47 5.76 -1.70
C LEU A 25 -0.56 4.23 -1.65
N PRO A 26 0.56 3.50 -1.53
CA PRO A 26 0.54 2.05 -1.54
C PRO A 26 -0.32 1.52 -0.39
N ASN A 27 -1.13 0.51 -0.68
CA ASN A 27 -1.98 -0.20 0.27
C ASN A 27 -2.93 0.70 1.10
N ILE A 28 -3.29 1.89 0.63
CA ILE A 28 -4.23 2.78 1.34
C ILE A 28 -5.60 2.11 1.61
N PHE A 29 -6.00 1.18 0.75
CA PHE A 29 -7.21 0.37 0.90
C PHE A 29 -7.14 -0.75 1.95
N THR A 30 -6.02 -0.90 2.65
CA THR A 30 -5.91 -1.84 3.78
C THR A 30 -6.53 -1.29 5.06
N TYR A 31 -6.65 0.04 5.16
CA TYR A 31 -7.19 0.71 6.33
C TYR A 31 -8.72 0.69 6.32
N LYS A 32 -9.31 0.47 7.50
CA LYS A 32 -10.72 0.83 7.73
C LYS A 32 -10.82 2.35 7.98
N GLY A 33 -11.98 2.94 7.69
CA GLY A 33 -12.19 4.39 7.86
C GLY A 33 -11.85 4.89 9.26
N GLU A 34 -12.33 4.21 10.30
CA GLU A 34 -12.01 4.56 11.70
C GLU A 34 -10.54 4.37 12.05
N GLU A 35 -9.89 3.32 11.54
CA GLU A 35 -8.46 3.09 11.76
C GLU A 35 -7.61 4.20 11.13
N LEU A 36 -7.96 4.59 9.89
CA LEU A 36 -7.31 5.71 9.21
C LEU A 36 -7.51 7.02 9.98
N ARG A 37 -8.73 7.28 10.47
CA ARG A 37 -9.03 8.43 11.32
C ARG A 37 -8.14 8.44 12.56
N THR A 38 -8.06 7.32 13.29
CA THR A 38 -7.24 7.20 14.50
C THR A 38 -5.77 7.51 14.21
N ILE A 39 -5.20 6.97 13.13
CA ILE A 39 -3.80 7.18 12.77
C ILE A 39 -3.53 8.65 12.42
N ILE A 40 -4.42 9.28 11.63
CA ILE A 40 -4.27 10.70 11.30
C ILE A 40 -4.38 11.55 12.56
N LYS A 41 -5.36 11.30 13.43
CA LYS A 41 -5.55 12.04 14.69
C LYS A 41 -4.36 11.89 15.64
N ALA A 42 -3.83 10.68 15.79
CA ALA A 42 -2.67 10.40 16.62
C ALA A 42 -1.38 11.11 16.13
N ASN A 43 -1.35 11.53 14.86
CA ASN A 43 -0.18 12.15 14.23
C ASN A 43 -0.46 13.59 13.75
N GLN A 44 -1.44 14.28 14.35
CA GLN A 44 -1.78 15.66 14.00
C GLN A 44 -0.63 16.67 14.20
N SER A 45 0.33 16.36 15.07
CA SER A 45 1.56 17.14 15.24
C SER A 45 2.47 17.11 14.01
N ILE A 46 2.37 16.06 13.19
CA ILE A 46 3.18 15.84 11.98
C ILE A 46 2.41 16.26 10.74
N VAL A 47 1.13 15.88 10.65
CA VAL A 47 0.26 16.16 9.50
C VAL A 47 -1.01 16.87 9.98
N LYS A 48 -1.10 18.17 9.71
CA LYS A 48 -2.28 18.97 10.06
C LYS A 48 -3.39 18.71 9.02
N ILE A 49 -4.26 17.77 9.34
CA ILE A 49 -5.47 17.42 8.58
C ILE A 49 -6.68 17.68 9.48
N SER A 50 -7.61 18.51 9.02
CA SER A 50 -8.86 18.82 9.72
C SER A 50 -9.84 17.64 9.70
N ASP A 51 -10.81 17.62 10.60
CA ASP A 51 -11.84 16.56 10.63
C ASP A 51 -12.65 16.48 9.33
N VAL A 52 -12.89 17.62 8.66
CA VAL A 52 -13.55 17.68 7.36
C VAL A 52 -12.71 17.01 6.28
N GLU A 53 -11.40 17.30 6.22
CA GLU A 53 -10.48 16.66 5.28
C GLU A 53 -10.33 15.16 5.57
N ILE A 54 -10.28 14.74 6.85
CA ILE A 54 -10.26 13.31 7.21
C ILE A 54 -11.51 12.61 6.68
N ASN A 55 -12.69 13.21 6.88
CA ASN A 55 -13.95 12.65 6.37
C ASN A 55 -13.95 12.56 4.84
N ALA A 56 -13.42 13.58 4.16
CA ALA A 56 -13.29 13.57 2.71
C ALA A 56 -12.35 12.45 2.21
N ILE A 57 -11.19 12.26 2.84
CA ILE A 57 -10.25 11.16 2.52
C ILE A 57 -10.95 9.81 2.67
N ILE A 58 -11.63 9.59 3.80
CA ILE A 58 -12.35 8.33 4.06
C ILE A 58 -13.44 8.11 3.00
N LYS A 59 -14.20 9.16 2.66
CA LYS A 59 -15.23 9.09 1.61
C LYS A 59 -14.65 8.74 0.24
N THR A 60 -13.52 9.33 -0.13
CA THR A 60 -12.80 9.00 -1.39
C THR A 60 -12.40 7.53 -1.42
N LEU A 61 -11.88 6.99 -0.30
CA LEU A 61 -11.50 5.59 -0.20
C LEU A 61 -12.71 4.63 -0.26
N ASP A 62 -13.73 4.89 0.56
CA ASP A 62 -14.92 4.04 0.61
C ASP A 62 -15.70 4.09 -0.71
N GLY A 63 -15.68 5.20 -1.44
CA GLY A 63 -16.30 5.34 -2.75
C GLY A 63 -15.76 4.41 -3.84
N ARG A 64 -14.52 3.93 -3.71
CA ARG A 64 -13.90 2.99 -4.66
C ARG A 64 -13.67 1.59 -4.10
N LYS A 65 -14.07 1.37 -2.85
CA LYS A 65 -13.82 0.13 -2.12
C LYS A 65 -14.49 -1.08 -2.73
N GLU A 66 -15.72 -0.94 -3.21
CA GLU A 66 -16.45 -2.03 -3.84
C GLU A 66 -15.79 -2.45 -5.15
N GLU A 67 -15.47 -1.49 -6.01
CA GLU A 67 -14.78 -1.73 -7.28
C GLU A 67 -13.42 -2.39 -7.06
N LYS A 68 -12.65 -1.86 -6.11
CA LYS A 68 -11.38 -2.44 -5.68
C LYS A 68 -11.53 -3.88 -5.17
N ASN A 69 -12.56 -4.18 -4.40
CA ASN A 69 -12.80 -5.53 -3.87
C ASN A 69 -13.17 -6.52 -4.99
N LYS A 70 -14.00 -6.08 -5.95
CA LYS A 70 -14.30 -6.88 -7.16
C LYS A 70 -13.03 -7.16 -7.97
N LEU A 71 -12.14 -6.18 -8.10
CA LEU A 71 -10.86 -6.39 -8.80
C LEU A 71 -9.91 -7.32 -8.06
N ILE A 72 -9.81 -7.24 -6.73
CA ILE A 72 -9.03 -8.20 -5.96
C ILE A 72 -9.54 -9.62 -6.18
N ASP A 73 -10.86 -9.83 -6.14
CA ASP A 73 -11.46 -11.14 -6.39
C ASP A 73 -11.13 -11.65 -7.81
N LYS A 74 -11.22 -10.78 -8.83
CA LYS A 74 -10.79 -11.11 -10.20
C LYS A 74 -9.29 -11.44 -10.29
N ILE A 75 -8.43 -10.67 -9.62
CA ILE A 75 -6.98 -10.91 -9.56
C ILE A 75 -6.72 -12.29 -8.95
N GLN A 76 -7.33 -12.61 -7.80
CA GLN A 76 -7.15 -13.89 -7.12
C GLN A 76 -7.61 -15.07 -7.99
N LYS A 77 -8.79 -14.96 -8.61
CA LYS A 77 -9.34 -15.98 -9.52
C LYS A 77 -8.52 -16.16 -10.79
N SER A 78 -7.78 -15.14 -11.21
CA SER A 78 -6.94 -15.21 -12.39
C SER A 78 -5.60 -15.91 -12.19
N ILE A 79 -5.21 -16.20 -10.94
CA ILE A 79 -3.95 -16.88 -10.64
C ILE A 79 -4.10 -18.37 -10.99
N PRO A 80 -3.30 -18.92 -11.93
CA PRO A 80 -3.32 -20.34 -12.21
C PRO A 80 -2.89 -21.13 -10.97
N VAL A 81 -3.64 -22.19 -10.64
CA VAL A 81 -3.34 -23.11 -9.54
C VAL A 81 -3.06 -24.51 -10.04
N ASP A 82 -2.23 -25.26 -9.31
CA ASP A 82 -2.04 -26.69 -9.55
C ASP A 82 -3.20 -27.53 -8.98
N LYS A 83 -3.07 -28.86 -9.09
CA LYS A 83 -4.06 -29.83 -8.59
C LYS A 83 -4.24 -29.81 -7.07
N ASP A 84 -3.26 -29.29 -6.33
CA ASP A 84 -3.31 -29.12 -4.86
C ASP A 84 -3.90 -27.75 -4.47
N GLY A 85 -4.27 -26.90 -5.45
CA GLY A 85 -4.73 -25.54 -5.23
C GLY A 85 -3.62 -24.54 -4.95
N LYS A 86 -2.35 -24.89 -5.19
CA LYS A 86 -1.22 -23.96 -5.00
C LYS A 86 -1.04 -23.07 -6.23
N PRO A 87 -0.78 -21.77 -6.04
CA PRO A 87 -0.55 -20.86 -7.16
C PRO A 87 0.74 -21.22 -7.90
N ILE A 88 0.64 -21.48 -9.20
CA ILE A 88 1.75 -21.85 -10.10
C ILE A 88 2.06 -20.79 -11.18
N GLY A 89 1.27 -19.72 -11.22
CA GLY A 89 1.44 -18.64 -12.18
C GLY A 89 1.27 -17.25 -11.58
N LYS A 90 1.33 -16.24 -12.43
CA LYS A 90 1.04 -14.84 -12.07
C LYS A 90 -0.43 -14.54 -12.34
N ALA A 91 -0.98 -13.57 -11.60
CA ALA A 91 -2.31 -13.03 -11.89
C ALA A 91 -2.33 -12.31 -13.25
N ASN A 92 -3.53 -12.15 -13.82
CA ASN A 92 -3.74 -11.46 -15.08
C ASN A 92 -3.26 -9.99 -14.97
N PRO A 93 -2.30 -9.55 -15.80
CA PRO A 93 -1.75 -8.20 -15.75
C PRO A 93 -2.78 -7.10 -16.02
N GLU A 94 -3.84 -7.38 -16.77
CA GLU A 94 -4.91 -6.42 -17.04
C GLU A 94 -5.66 -6.03 -15.75
N PHE A 95 -6.02 -7.01 -14.93
CA PHE A 95 -6.71 -6.76 -13.66
C PHE A 95 -5.80 -6.06 -12.66
N ILE A 96 -4.50 -6.36 -12.67
CA ILE A 96 -3.50 -5.63 -11.88
C ILE A 96 -3.43 -4.17 -12.34
N GLY A 97 -3.42 -3.92 -13.65
CA GLY A 97 -3.42 -2.57 -14.23
C GLY A 97 -4.65 -1.76 -13.80
N GLN A 98 -5.84 -2.35 -13.88
CA GLN A 98 -7.09 -1.73 -13.42
C GLN A 98 -7.06 -1.41 -11.92
N TYR A 99 -6.55 -2.34 -11.10
CA TYR A 99 -6.37 -2.10 -9.67
C TYR A 99 -5.43 -0.92 -9.40
N ASN A 100 -4.29 -0.87 -10.10
CA ASN A 100 -3.33 0.22 -9.94
C ASN A 100 -3.90 1.57 -10.37
N ALA A 101 -4.72 1.60 -11.43
CA ALA A 101 -5.41 2.82 -11.86
C ALA A 101 -6.32 3.39 -10.76
N ILE A 102 -7.09 2.54 -10.07
CA ILE A 102 -7.91 2.97 -8.92
C ILE A 102 -7.05 3.54 -7.79
N VAL A 103 -5.92 2.89 -7.49
CA VAL A 103 -5.00 3.36 -6.44
C VAL A 103 -4.45 4.74 -6.81
N ILE A 104 -4.04 4.95 -8.06
CA ILE A 104 -3.54 6.24 -8.54
C ILE A 104 -4.63 7.29 -8.43
N GLU A 105 -5.83 7.03 -8.95
CA GLU A 105 -6.95 7.98 -8.95
C GLU A 105 -7.34 8.43 -7.54
N VAL A 106 -7.42 7.49 -6.59
CA VAL A 106 -7.66 7.83 -5.17
C VAL A 106 -6.52 8.65 -4.59
N SER A 107 -5.28 8.32 -4.94
CA SER A 107 -4.12 9.05 -4.42
C SER A 107 -4.06 10.47 -4.97
N ASP A 108 -4.37 10.67 -6.25
CA ASP A 108 -4.47 11.98 -6.89
C ASP A 108 -5.60 12.81 -6.27
N SER A 109 -6.76 12.21 -6.01
CA SER A 109 -7.88 12.88 -5.32
C SER A 109 -7.48 13.36 -3.91
N ILE A 110 -6.70 12.56 -3.18
CA ILE A 110 -6.20 12.94 -1.84
C ILE A 110 -5.09 13.99 -1.95
N LEU A 111 -4.26 13.93 -2.99
CA LEU A 111 -3.25 14.94 -3.30
C LEU A 111 -3.89 16.29 -3.59
N GLU A 112 -4.95 16.35 -4.40
CA GLU A 112 -5.70 17.57 -4.67
C GLU A 112 -6.31 18.16 -3.40
N LEU A 113 -6.90 17.32 -2.55
CA LEU A 113 -7.49 17.76 -1.28
C LEU A 113 -6.45 18.33 -0.30
N LEU A 114 -5.31 17.66 -0.15
CA LEU A 114 -4.31 18.03 0.85
C LEU A 114 -3.28 19.04 0.31
N GLY A 115 -3.06 19.09 -0.99
CA GLY A 115 -1.91 19.74 -1.60
C GLY A 115 -0.61 18.98 -1.37
N GLU A 116 0.37 19.22 -2.23
CA GLU A 116 1.60 18.43 -2.36
C GLU A 116 2.39 18.24 -1.06
N LYS A 117 2.59 19.31 -0.28
CA LYS A 117 3.36 19.25 0.97
C LYS A 117 2.70 18.35 2.01
N ARG A 118 1.40 18.55 2.27
CA ARG A 118 0.65 17.77 3.28
C ARG A 118 0.44 16.34 2.80
N PHE A 119 0.22 16.15 1.49
CA PHE A 119 0.14 14.83 0.88
C PHE A 119 1.42 14.01 1.09
N ARG A 120 2.61 14.59 0.88
CA ARG A 120 3.88 13.88 1.17
C ARG A 120 4.00 13.43 2.62
N GLN A 121 3.61 14.30 3.56
CA GLN A 121 3.64 13.98 4.99
C GLN A 121 2.63 12.88 5.33
N PHE A 122 1.42 12.97 4.78
CA PHE A 122 0.39 11.94 4.89
C PHE A 122 0.85 10.60 4.31
N ARG A 123 1.42 10.59 3.09
CA ARG A 123 1.99 9.40 2.46
C ARG A 123 3.07 8.76 3.33
N ARG A 124 3.97 9.57 3.91
CA ARG A 124 5.01 9.07 4.81
C ARG A 124 4.41 8.42 6.06
N LEU A 125 3.42 9.06 6.67
CA LEU A 125 2.67 8.51 7.81
C LEU A 125 2.07 7.14 7.48
N ILE A 126 1.43 7.00 6.32
CA ILE A 126 0.80 5.74 5.89
C ILE A 126 1.83 4.63 5.66
N ILE A 127 2.99 4.96 5.07
CA ILE A 127 4.09 4.01 4.86
C ILE A 127 4.67 3.55 6.21
N ASP A 128 4.98 4.49 7.10
CA ASP A 128 5.58 4.19 8.40
C ASP A 128 4.66 3.30 9.26
N ASP A 129 3.34 3.52 9.19
CA ASP A 129 2.36 2.67 9.90
C ASP A 129 2.28 1.25 9.31
N GLN A 130 2.35 1.12 7.98
CA GLN A 130 2.40 -0.20 7.32
C GLN A 130 3.66 -0.98 7.69
N GLU A 131 4.82 -0.32 7.69
CA GLU A 131 6.08 -0.95 8.10
C GLU A 131 6.00 -1.50 9.52
N LYS A 132 5.40 -0.75 10.46
CA LYS A 132 5.17 -1.20 11.83
C LYS A 132 4.25 -2.43 11.90
N LYS A 133 3.12 -2.42 11.19
CA LYS A 133 2.19 -3.56 11.14
C LYS A 133 2.84 -4.81 10.55
N ASN A 134 3.61 -4.64 9.48
CA ASN A 134 4.34 -5.74 8.84
C ASN A 134 5.36 -6.35 9.81
N ALA A 135 6.17 -5.53 10.47
CA ALA A 135 7.13 -6.01 11.48
C ALA A 135 6.43 -6.78 12.62
N GLU A 136 5.29 -6.30 13.11
CA GLU A 136 4.54 -6.97 14.17
C GLU A 136 3.98 -8.33 13.72
N SER A 137 3.45 -8.40 12.49
CA SER A 137 2.94 -9.66 11.92
C SER A 137 4.03 -10.72 11.79
N VAL A 138 5.22 -10.33 11.33
CA VAL A 138 6.39 -11.20 11.21
C VAL A 138 6.80 -11.71 12.60
N ARG A 139 6.85 -10.82 13.60
CA ARG A 139 7.16 -11.20 14.99
C ARG A 139 6.18 -12.25 15.53
N LYS A 140 4.87 -12.02 15.38
CA LYS A 140 3.82 -12.97 15.83
C LYS A 140 3.94 -14.33 15.13
N ALA A 141 4.21 -14.35 13.83
CA ALA A 141 4.42 -15.59 13.08
C ALA A 141 5.64 -16.39 13.57
N LEU A 142 6.74 -15.70 13.90
CA LEU A 142 7.94 -16.32 14.46
C LEU A 142 7.68 -16.90 15.86
N GLU A 143 7.01 -16.17 16.73
CA GLU A 143 6.63 -16.64 18.08
C GLU A 143 5.72 -17.87 18.01
N ALA A 144 4.72 -17.86 17.13
CA ALA A 144 3.82 -19.00 16.94
C ALA A 144 4.55 -20.26 16.44
N ARG A 145 5.58 -20.10 15.60
CA ARG A 145 6.42 -21.22 15.13
C ARG A 145 7.33 -21.77 16.24
N LYS A 146 7.85 -20.91 17.13
CA LYS A 146 8.66 -21.33 18.28
C LYS A 146 7.86 -22.14 19.30
N ARG A 147 6.56 -21.90 19.45
CA ARG A 147 5.68 -22.64 20.37
C ARG A 147 5.20 -24.00 19.85
N LYS A 148 5.41 -24.28 18.55
CA LYS A 148 5.04 -25.55 17.89
C LYS A 148 6.25 -26.48 17.66
N LYS A 149 7.45 -26.05 18.07
CA LYS A 149 8.66 -26.87 18.14
C LYS A 149 8.93 -27.22 19.60
#